data_AF-A0A7I4Z1A6-F1
#
_entry.id   AF-A0A7I4Z1A6-F1
#
_cell.length_a   1.000
_cell.length_b   1.000
_cell.length_c   1.000
_cell.angle_alpha   90.00
_cell.angle_beta   90.00
_cell.angle_gamma   90.00
#
_symmetry.space_group_name_H-M   'P 1'
#
loop_
_entity.id
_entity.type
_entity.pdbx_description
1 polymer ?
#
loop_
_entity_poly.entity_id
_entity_poly.type
_entity_poly.pdbx_seq_one_letter_code
_entity_poly.pdbx_strand_id
1 'polypeptide(L)'
;MKSVGRKKKKQYHAFLIKKTADNWQRYQIAKKGAKKAVASEKAAHRADFNEKLESRDGERYVCRLAKTRNQQTEDIEVLRHS
;
A
#
# COMPACT_ATOMS: atom_id res chain seq x y z
N MET A 1 9.70 6.52 3.56
CA MET A 1 8.73 7.23 2.68
C MET A 1 8.38 8.68 3.07
N LYS A 2 8.08 8.98 4.34
CA LYS A 2 7.58 10.31 4.78
C LYS A 2 8.43 11.50 4.31
N SER A 3 9.75 11.33 4.19
CA SER A 3 10.70 12.36 3.74
C SER A 3 10.51 12.79 2.27
N VAL A 4 10.21 11.85 1.36
CA VAL A 4 10.09 12.15 -0.09
C VAL A 4 8.78 12.90 -0.40
N GLY A 5 7.69 12.51 0.27
CA GLY A 5 6.41 13.22 0.18
C GLY A 5 6.51 14.65 0.74
N ARG A 6 7.18 14.83 1.89
CA ARG A 6 7.45 16.16 2.47
C ARG A 6 8.30 17.03 1.53
N LYS A 7 9.34 16.46 0.91
CA LYS A 7 10.18 17.18 -0.08
C LYS A 7 9.38 17.62 -1.30
N LYS A 8 8.52 16.76 -1.87
CA LYS A 8 7.58 17.14 -2.93
C LYS A 8 6.69 18.31 -2.50
N LYS A 9 6.08 18.23 -1.31
CA LYS A 9 5.18 19.27 -0.79
C LYS A 9 5.90 20.61 -0.62
N LYS A 10 7.12 20.60 -0.06
CA LYS A 10 7.95 21.81 0.07
C LYS A 10 8.25 22.47 -1.28
N GLN A 11 8.62 21.69 -2.30
CA GLN A 11 8.89 22.24 -3.63
C GLN A 11 7.62 22.78 -4.32
N TYR A 12 6.47 22.16 -4.07
CA TYR A 12 5.19 22.68 -4.56
C TYR A 12 4.87 24.04 -3.94
N HIS A 13 5.06 24.21 -2.62
CA HIS A 13 4.88 25.51 -1.97
C HIS A 13 5.87 26.56 -2.48
N ALA A 14 7.15 26.21 -2.68
CA ALA A 14 8.14 27.11 -3.26
C ALA A 14 7.74 27.58 -4.68
N PHE A 15 7.21 26.67 -5.51
CA PHE A 15 6.68 27.01 -6.83
C PHE A 15 5.45 27.93 -6.75
N LEU A 16 4.54 27.71 -5.79
CA LEU A 16 3.37 28.57 -5.61
C LEU A 16 3.76 29.99 -5.17
N ILE A 17 4.78 30.13 -4.32
CA ILE A 17 5.31 31.43 -3.90
C ILE A 17 6.00 32.14 -5.07
N LYS A 18 6.81 31.42 -5.84
CA LYS A 18 7.57 31.97 -6.97
C LYS A 18 7.52 31.03 -8.15
N LYS A 19 6.72 31.38 -9.17
CA LYS A 19 6.44 30.56 -10.36
C LYS A 19 7.58 30.57 -11.39
N THR A 20 8.80 30.26 -10.97
CA THR A 20 9.96 30.15 -11.88
C THR A 20 10.06 28.76 -12.51
N ALA A 21 10.73 28.68 -13.66
CA ALA A 21 11.05 27.42 -14.33
C ALA A 21 11.88 26.48 -13.43
N ASP A 22 12.85 27.00 -12.68
CA ASP A 22 13.64 26.22 -11.72
C ASP A 22 12.76 25.60 -10.61
N ASN A 23 11.87 26.39 -10.00
CA ASN A 23 10.96 25.87 -8.97
C ASN A 23 10.01 24.80 -9.53
N TRP A 24 9.54 24.99 -10.78
CA TRP A 24 8.74 23.99 -11.48
C TRP A 24 9.52 22.68 -11.71
N GLN A 25 10.75 22.77 -12.19
CA GLN A 25 11.61 21.62 -12.43
C GLN A 25 11.91 20.85 -11.13
N ARG A 26 12.25 21.56 -10.05
CA ARG A 26 12.48 20.98 -8.73
C ARG A 26 11.26 20.24 -8.19
N TYR A 27 10.07 20.82 -8.37
CA TYR A 27 8.82 20.15 -8.01
C TYR A 27 8.60 18.87 -8.82
N GLN A 28 8.82 18.90 -10.14
CA GLN A 28 8.64 17.73 -11.01
C GLN A 28 9.57 16.57 -10.63
N ILE A 29 10.85 16.87 -10.36
CA ILE A 29 11.83 15.88 -9.89
C ILE A 29 11.37 15.27 -8.57
N ALA A 30 10.98 16.10 -7.60
CA ALA A 30 10.51 15.63 -6.30
C ALA A 30 9.22 14.81 -6.41
N LYS A 31 8.29 15.19 -7.30
CA LYS A 31 7.04 14.46 -7.58
C LYS A 31 7.33 13.09 -8.20
N LYS A 32 8.23 13.00 -9.18
CA LYS A 32 8.63 11.73 -9.80
C LYS A 32 9.31 10.82 -8.77
N GLY A 33 10.20 11.36 -7.95
CA GLY A 33 10.83 10.62 -6.85
C GLY A 33 9.81 10.08 -5.84
N ALA A 34 8.84 10.90 -5.42
CA ALA A 34 7.78 10.46 -4.51
C ALA A 34 6.94 9.32 -5.08
N LYS A 35 6.51 9.44 -6.35
CA LYS A 35 5.75 8.38 -7.03
C LYS A 35 6.54 7.07 -7.11
N LYS A 36 7.82 7.13 -7.50
CA LYS A 36 8.69 5.96 -7.57
C LYS A 36 8.86 5.28 -6.21
N ALA A 37 9.09 6.05 -5.15
CA ALA A 37 9.23 5.52 -3.80
C ALA A 37 7.96 4.78 -3.34
N VAL A 38 6.77 5.36 -3.58
CA VAL A 38 5.49 4.73 -3.25
C VAL A 38 5.26 3.45 -4.05
N ALA A 39 5.55 3.47 -5.35
CA ALA A 39 5.40 2.28 -6.20
C ALA A 39 6.35 1.15 -5.75
N SER A 40 7.60 1.49 -5.43
CA SER A 40 8.59 0.52 -4.95
C SER A 40 8.20 -0.09 -3.60
N GLU A 41 7.71 0.70 -2.65
CA GLU A 41 7.26 0.17 -1.35
C GLU A 41 6.03 -0.74 -1.51
N LYS A 42 5.06 -0.36 -2.36
CA LYS A 42 3.91 -1.22 -2.67
C LYS A 42 4.32 -2.53 -3.33
N ALA A 43 5.27 -2.48 -4.27
CA ALA A 43 5.79 -3.67 -4.92
C ALA A 43 6.50 -4.58 -3.93
N ALA A 44 7.36 -4.01 -3.07
CA ALA A 44 8.05 -4.76 -2.01
C ALA A 44 7.07 -5.39 -1.03
N HIS A 45 6.06 -4.65 -0.58
CA HIS A 45 5.02 -5.17 0.31
C HIS A 45 4.23 -6.32 -0.35
N ARG A 46 3.88 -6.18 -1.63
CA ARG A 46 3.18 -7.25 -2.36
C ARG A 46 4.07 -8.48 -2.55
N ALA A 47 5.36 -8.29 -2.82
CA ALA A 47 6.32 -9.37 -2.97
C ALA A 47 6.51 -10.14 -1.65
N ASP A 48 6.77 -9.44 -0.55
CA ASP A 48 6.90 -10.04 0.80
C ASP A 48 5.62 -10.80 1.22
N PHE A 49 4.45 -10.24 0.94
CA PHE A 49 3.19 -10.92 1.22
C PHE A 49 3.02 -12.18 0.33
N ASN A 50 3.37 -12.10 -0.95
CA ASN A 50 3.28 -13.24 -1.86
C ASN A 50 4.25 -14.37 -1.47
N GLU A 51 5.49 -14.03 -1.12
CA GLU A 51 6.48 -14.97 -0.62
C GLU A 51 5.99 -15.68 0.66
N LYS A 52 5.38 -14.93 1.58
CA LYS A 52 4.75 -15.52 2.78
C LYS A 52 3.62 -16.46 2.41
N LEU A 53 2.80 -16.14 1.41
CA LEU A 53 1.70 -17.00 0.97
C LEU A 53 2.17 -18.26 0.25
N GLU A 54 3.24 -18.18 -0.54
CA GLU A 54 3.85 -19.32 -1.23
C GLU A 54 4.59 -20.26 -0.26
N SER A 55 4.80 -19.83 0.98
CA SER A 55 5.31 -20.72 2.03
C SER A 55 4.22 -21.70 2.50
N ARG A 56 4.64 -22.91 2.89
CA ARG A 56 3.73 -23.94 3.46
C ARG A 56 2.94 -23.42 4.67
N ASP A 57 3.53 -22.55 5.47
CA ASP A 57 2.85 -21.97 6.64
C ASP A 57 1.84 -20.89 6.22
N GLY A 58 2.12 -20.14 5.15
CA GLY A 58 1.16 -19.23 4.52
C GLY A 58 -0.04 -19.96 3.95
N GLU A 59 0.17 -21.04 3.20
CA GLU A 59 -0.90 -21.91 2.69
C GLU A 59 -1.78 -22.45 3.84
N ARG A 60 -1.14 -22.95 4.91
CA ARG A 60 -1.84 -23.41 6.11
C ARG A 60 -2.65 -22.30 6.77
N TYR A 61 -2.11 -21.09 6.85
CA TYR A 61 -2.82 -19.95 7.42
C TYR A 61 -4.08 -19.60 6.62
N VAL A 62 -3.98 -19.53 5.28
CA VAL A 62 -5.14 -19.28 4.41
C VAL A 62 -6.19 -20.37 4.55
N CYS A 63 -5.77 -21.65 4.58
CA CYS A 63 -6.68 -22.78 4.76
C CYS A 63 -7.42 -22.72 6.10
N ARG A 64 -6.73 -22.40 7.20
CA ARG A 64 -7.36 -22.23 8.53
C ARG A 64 -8.36 -21.07 8.54
N LEU A 65 -8.02 -19.95 7.90
CA LEU A 65 -8.89 -18.80 7.81
C LEU A 65 -10.17 -19.11 7.02
N ALA A 66 -10.03 -19.82 5.89
CA ALA A 66 -11.16 -20.27 5.08
C ALA A 66 -12.09 -21.19 5.88
N LYS A 67 -11.54 -22.18 6.59
CA LYS A 67 -12.32 -23.10 7.44
C LYS A 67 -13.09 -22.35 8.52
N THR A 68 -12.44 -21.39 9.19
CA THR A 68 -13.07 -20.59 10.25
C THR A 68 -14.24 -19.76 9.69
N ARG A 69 -14.07 -19.16 8.50
CA ARG A 69 -15.15 -18.40 7.85
C ARG A 69 -16.34 -19.27 7.44
N ASN A 70 -16.08 -20.46 6.92
CA ASN A 70 -17.16 -21.38 6.54
C ASN A 70 -17.96 -21.78 7.78
N GLN A 71 -17.28 -22.15 8.87
CA GLN A 71 -17.96 -22.48 10.13
C GLN A 71 -18.83 -21.32 10.63
N GLN A 72 -18.30 -20.09 10.63
CA GLN A 72 -19.07 -18.92 11.02
C GLN A 72 -20.32 -18.70 10.15
N THR A 73 -20.23 -19.00 8.85
CA THR A 73 -21.35 -18.85 7.93
C THR A 73 -22.42 -19.90 8.21
N GLU A 74 -22.01 -21.15 8.41
CA GLU A 74 -22.91 -22.25 8.80
C GLU A 74 -23.62 -21.95 10.13
N ASP A 75 -22.87 -21.48 11.14
CA ASP A 75 -23.43 -21.12 12.45
C ASP A 75 -24.50 -20.01 12.33
N ILE A 76 -24.26 -19.00 11.48
CA ILE A 76 -25.22 -17.92 11.21
C ILE A 76 -26.46 -18.45 10.48
N GLU A 77 -26.29 -19.36 9.51
CA GLU A 77 -27.41 -19.96 8.79
C GLU A 77 -28.26 -20.83 9.70
N VAL A 78 -27.66 -21.60 10.61
CA VAL A 78 -28.37 -22.40 11.62
C VAL A 78 -29.17 -21.49 12.55
N LEU A 79 -28.59 -20.39 13.02
CA LEU A 79 -29.29 -19.40 13.86
C LEU A 79 -30.42 -18.65 13.14
N ARG A 80 -30.40 -18.60 11.81
CA ARG A 80 -31.44 -17.91 11.01
C ARG A 80 -32.67 -18.79 10.76
N HIS A 81 -32.52 -20.11 10.83
CA HIS A 81 -33.60 -21.08 10.58
C HIS A 81 -34.10 -21.78 11.85
N SER A 82 -33.70 -21.30 13.02
CA SER A 82 -34.22 -21.69 14.34
C SER A 82 -35.23 -20.67 14.84
#